data_AF-A0A819NVD3-F1
#
_entry.id   AF-A0A819NVD3-F1
#
_cell.length_a   1.000
_cell.length_b   1.000
_cell.length_c   1.000
_cell.angle_alpha   90.00
_cell.angle_beta   90.00
_cell.angle_gamma   90.00
#
_symmetry.space_group_name_H-M   'P 1'
#
loop_
_entity.id
_entity.type
_entity.pdbx_description
1 polymer ?
#
loop_
_entity_poly.entity_id
_entity_poly.type
_entity_poly.pdbx_seq_one_letter_code
_entity_poly.pdbx_strand_id
1 'polypeptide(L)'
;MATNNSVTKNQKTNIIVITGNDETFQNLLSIIQKSENCGELSGITRSIESTIEQLQTTQLPHMQQITPLPQNFSLTLDDYNRLNSVKLSYDIAFRPTTAKQDVSAFDHISDRRSGLLYSTSLLYDLGMKLITFIRSIPEFEFLNEQNRFILFKYNSPLVLYMRICLCYDINRDLVFDPEAQSEEYAIVCKQLLQYCYGEQLDLASTQLFRSIKNVTDDDPIILQLMLIILTFTKSLSVENIVENEQSTFMNSKQVDEAQSIYASLLFRYMIKKYSTYYQAARQYSQLIQKILRTQMLIRTFQQFFQEQLINTRDDELNPIMKSILNLQ
;
A
#
# COMPACT_ATOMS: atom_id res chain seq x y z
N MET A 1 37.49 -53.72 -13.52
CA MET A 1 36.42 -53.33 -12.58
C MET A 1 36.93 -52.11 -11.83
N ALA A 2 36.54 -50.91 -12.26
CA ALA A 2 37.02 -49.65 -11.72
C ALA A 2 35.81 -48.80 -11.32
N THR A 3 35.79 -48.40 -10.06
CA THR A 3 34.77 -47.59 -9.38
C THR A 3 35.03 -46.11 -9.64
N ASN A 4 34.03 -45.40 -10.18
CA ASN A 4 34.04 -43.94 -10.32
C ASN A 4 33.25 -43.32 -9.16
N ASN A 5 33.95 -42.58 -8.30
CA ASN A 5 33.36 -41.68 -7.32
C ASN A 5 33.09 -40.32 -7.99
N SER A 6 31.83 -39.91 -8.05
CA SER A 6 31.43 -38.54 -8.41
C SER A 6 31.45 -37.66 -7.15
N VAL A 7 32.30 -36.63 -7.18
CA VAL A 7 32.34 -35.58 -6.17
C VAL A 7 31.49 -34.42 -6.69
N THR A 8 30.29 -34.25 -6.15
CA THR A 8 29.46 -33.05 -6.34
C THR A 8 29.95 -31.95 -5.41
N LYS A 9 30.55 -30.91 -5.99
CA LYS A 9 30.86 -29.65 -5.28
C LYS A 9 29.56 -28.86 -5.08
N ASN A 10 29.04 -28.87 -3.86
CA ASN A 10 28.02 -27.95 -3.40
C ASN A 10 28.59 -26.52 -3.32
N GLN A 11 28.20 -25.64 -4.23
CA GLN A 11 28.31 -24.19 -4.05
C GLN A 11 27.20 -23.76 -3.07
N LYS A 12 27.59 -23.45 -1.82
CA LYS A 12 26.73 -22.76 -0.86
C LYS A 12 26.56 -21.32 -1.32
N THR A 13 25.39 -20.99 -1.85
CA THR A 13 24.92 -19.61 -1.95
C THR A 13 24.71 -19.08 -0.53
N ASN A 14 25.57 -18.15 -0.11
CA ASN A 14 25.36 -17.40 1.12
C ASN A 14 24.16 -16.47 0.90
N ILE A 15 22.96 -16.96 1.21
CA ILE A 15 21.81 -16.11 1.46
C ILE A 15 22.12 -15.41 2.78
N ILE A 16 22.50 -14.13 2.70
CA ILE A 16 22.42 -13.23 3.85
C ILE A 16 20.92 -13.06 4.09
N VAL A 17 20.36 -13.98 4.87
CA VAL A 17 19.11 -13.76 5.55
C VAL A 17 19.40 -12.55 6.44
N ILE A 18 18.81 -11.40 6.14
CA ILE A 18 18.68 -10.33 7.13
C ILE A 18 17.63 -10.82 8.13
N THR A 19 17.97 -11.88 8.87
CA THR A 19 17.48 -12.09 10.23
C THR A 19 18.25 -11.08 11.05
N GLY A 20 17.81 -9.82 10.98
CA GLY A 20 17.88 -9.01 12.19
C GLY A 20 17.13 -9.82 13.23
N ASN A 21 17.86 -10.33 14.21
CA ASN A 21 17.33 -11.04 15.38
C ASN A 21 16.59 -10.03 16.28
N ASP A 22 15.78 -9.17 15.68
CA ASP A 22 14.98 -8.17 16.36
C ASP A 22 13.72 -8.91 16.81
N GLU A 23 13.87 -9.53 17.98
CA GLU A 23 12.79 -10.14 18.75
C GLU A 23 11.59 -9.18 18.82
N THR A 24 11.81 -7.87 18.79
CA THR A 24 10.77 -6.82 18.71
C THR A 24 10.00 -6.84 17.39
N PHE A 25 10.67 -6.99 16.25
CA PHE A 25 10.02 -7.05 14.93
C PHE A 25 9.27 -8.37 14.73
N GLN A 26 9.85 -9.49 15.18
CA GLN A 26 9.17 -10.79 15.17
C GLN A 26 8.01 -10.84 16.19
N ASN A 27 8.14 -10.18 17.34
CA ASN A 27 7.05 -10.02 18.29
C ASN A 27 5.93 -9.14 17.72
N LEU A 28 6.25 -8.04 17.04
CA LEU A 28 5.27 -7.22 16.32
C LEU A 28 4.53 -8.03 15.25
N LEU A 29 5.25 -8.80 14.42
CA LEU A 29 4.64 -9.71 13.45
C LEU A 29 3.77 -10.79 14.10
N SER A 30 4.20 -11.37 15.23
CA SER A 30 3.42 -12.41 15.94
C SER A 30 2.19 -11.85 16.68
N ILE A 31 2.25 -10.59 17.16
CA ILE A 31 1.12 -9.89 17.77
C ILE A 31 0.10 -9.53 16.70
N ILE A 32 0.56 -9.08 15.52
CA ILE A 32 -0.30 -8.85 14.35
C ILE A 32 -1.02 -10.16 14.00
N GLN A 33 -0.31 -11.29 13.91
CA GLN A 33 -0.91 -12.61 13.65
C GLN A 33 -1.84 -13.12 14.77
N LYS A 34 -1.56 -12.83 16.05
CA LYS A 34 -2.45 -13.22 17.17
C LYS A 34 -3.72 -12.36 17.25
N SER A 35 -3.64 -11.11 16.83
CA SER A 35 -4.76 -10.18 16.85
C SER A 35 -5.88 -10.55 15.86
N GLU A 36 -5.55 -11.34 14.83
CA GLU A 36 -6.48 -11.85 13.81
C GLU A 36 -7.52 -12.83 14.37
N ASN A 37 -7.28 -13.44 15.54
CA ASN A 37 -8.19 -14.45 16.12
C ASN A 37 -9.27 -13.88 17.07
N CYS A 38 -9.32 -12.56 17.31
CA CYS A 38 -10.09 -12.01 18.44
C CYS A 38 -11.29 -11.11 18.12
N GLY A 39 -11.63 -10.80 16.87
CA GLY A 39 -12.91 -10.15 16.49
C GLY A 39 -13.18 -8.73 17.02
N GLU A 40 -12.42 -8.21 18.00
CA GLU A 40 -12.64 -6.88 18.60
C GLU A 40 -11.57 -5.85 18.18
N LEU A 41 -11.80 -5.19 17.04
CA LEU A 41 -10.87 -4.24 16.41
C LEU A 41 -10.50 -3.01 17.27
N SER A 42 -11.40 -2.55 18.15
CA SER A 42 -11.15 -1.35 18.99
C SER A 42 -10.26 -1.64 20.22
N GLY A 43 -10.26 -2.88 20.72
CA GLY A 43 -9.37 -3.33 21.79
C GLY A 43 -7.97 -3.64 21.26
N ILE A 44 -7.90 -4.19 20.05
CA ILE A 44 -6.64 -4.51 19.35
C ILE A 44 -5.85 -3.26 19.01
N THR A 45 -6.50 -2.22 18.47
CA THR A 45 -5.83 -0.95 18.13
C THR A 45 -5.20 -0.33 19.38
N ARG A 46 -5.93 -0.30 20.51
CA ARG A 46 -5.43 0.17 21.81
C ARG A 46 -4.31 -0.71 22.37
N SER A 47 -4.37 -2.03 22.15
CA SER A 47 -3.34 -2.98 22.59
C SER A 47 -2.03 -2.82 21.80
N ILE A 48 -2.11 -2.63 20.47
CA ILE A 48 -0.96 -2.35 19.61
C ILE A 48 -0.35 -0.99 19.95
N GLU A 49 -1.19 0.04 20.12
CA GLU A 49 -0.75 1.38 20.52
C GLU A 49 -0.05 1.35 21.88
N SER A 50 -0.65 0.70 22.88
CA SER A 50 -0.06 0.51 24.21
C SER A 50 1.26 -0.27 24.18
N THR A 51 1.35 -1.34 23.37
CA THR A 51 2.58 -2.12 23.24
C THR A 51 3.70 -1.32 22.58
N ILE A 52 3.36 -0.52 21.56
CA ILE A 52 4.33 0.34 20.88
C ILE A 52 4.77 1.50 21.78
N GLU A 53 3.85 2.11 22.54
CA GLU A 53 4.18 3.11 23.55
C GLU A 53 5.09 2.52 24.64
N GLN A 54 4.78 1.33 25.14
CA GLN A 54 5.61 0.61 26.13
C GLN A 54 7.01 0.30 25.57
N LEU A 55 7.12 -0.14 24.31
CA LEU A 55 8.42 -0.36 23.67
C LEU A 55 9.21 0.94 23.49
N GLN A 56 8.52 2.05 23.19
CA GLN A 56 9.13 3.37 23.09
C GLN A 56 9.58 3.92 24.45
N THR A 57 8.84 3.68 25.53
CA THR A 57 9.21 4.19 26.87
C THR A 57 10.23 3.32 27.60
N THR A 58 10.23 2.01 27.37
CA THR A 58 11.05 1.06 28.16
C THR A 58 12.48 0.90 27.65
N GLN A 59 12.76 1.19 26.36
CA GLN A 59 14.11 1.01 25.81
C GLN A 59 15.00 2.27 25.83
N LEU A 60 14.47 3.46 26.20
CA LEU A 60 15.22 4.71 26.07
C LEU A 60 16.34 4.97 27.10
N PRO A 61 16.35 4.47 28.35
CA PRO A 61 17.41 4.85 29.32
C PRO A 61 18.71 4.03 29.24
N HIS A 62 18.73 2.84 28.62
CA HIS A 62 19.85 1.90 28.76
C HIS A 62 20.65 1.59 27.48
N MET A 63 20.32 2.18 26.33
CA MET A 63 21.05 1.95 25.06
C MET A 63 22.10 3.03 24.73
N GLN A 64 22.85 3.54 25.73
CA GLN A 64 23.94 4.50 25.48
C GLN A 64 25.31 3.85 25.19
N GLN A 65 25.39 2.53 25.06
CA GLN A 65 26.61 1.85 24.56
C GLN A 65 26.27 1.00 23.35
N ILE A 66 26.04 1.65 22.21
CA ILE A 66 25.78 0.98 20.93
C ILE A 66 27.12 0.85 20.19
N THR A 67 27.55 -0.39 20.04
CA THR A 67 28.50 -0.88 19.03
C THR A 67 28.33 -0.10 17.72
N PRO A 68 29.39 0.37 17.04
CA PRO A 68 29.23 1.13 15.81
C PRO A 68 28.31 0.39 14.85
N LEU A 69 27.26 1.08 14.39
CA LEU A 69 26.28 0.52 13.46
C LEU A 69 27.03 -0.21 12.33
N PRO A 70 26.59 -1.41 11.91
CA PRO A 70 27.12 -2.06 10.73
C PRO A 70 27.21 -1.04 9.58
N GLN A 71 28.41 -0.86 9.02
CA GLN A 71 28.74 0.23 8.07
C GLN A 71 27.94 0.21 6.74
N ASN A 72 26.98 -0.70 6.55
CA ASN A 72 26.34 -0.98 5.26
C ASN A 72 24.86 -0.52 5.16
N PHE A 73 24.49 0.61 5.77
CA PHE A 73 23.16 1.20 5.55
C PHE A 73 23.14 2.32 4.48
N SER A 74 24.27 2.56 3.82
CA SER A 74 24.33 3.49 2.69
C SER A 74 23.59 2.92 1.47
N LEU A 75 22.85 3.77 0.76
CA LEU A 75 22.29 3.41 -0.55
C LEU A 75 23.43 3.06 -1.53
N THR A 76 23.33 1.88 -2.12
CA THR A 76 24.21 1.40 -3.18
C THR A 76 23.83 2.02 -4.54
N LEU A 77 24.68 1.85 -5.56
CA LEU A 77 24.32 2.25 -6.93
C LEU A 77 23.06 1.54 -7.43
N ASP A 78 22.89 0.25 -7.09
CA ASP A 78 21.68 -0.51 -7.44
C ASP A 78 20.43 0.11 -6.79
N ASP A 79 20.53 0.51 -5.52
CA ASP A 79 19.42 1.17 -4.82
C ASP A 79 19.00 2.46 -5.56
N TYR A 80 19.95 3.30 -5.99
CA TYR A 80 19.63 4.51 -6.76
C TYR A 80 18.99 4.19 -8.11
N ASN A 81 19.49 3.18 -8.81
CA ASN A 81 18.92 2.76 -10.09
C ASN A 81 17.46 2.29 -9.91
N ARG A 82 17.18 1.54 -8.84
CA ARG A 82 15.82 1.11 -8.50
C ARG A 82 14.92 2.27 -8.13
N LEU A 83 15.37 3.19 -7.27
CA LEU A 83 14.59 4.39 -6.90
C LEU A 83 14.25 5.23 -8.14
N ASN A 84 15.22 5.43 -9.04
CA ASN A 84 15.00 6.15 -10.28
C ASN A 84 14.03 5.40 -11.22
N SER A 85 14.15 4.07 -11.30
CA SER A 85 13.22 3.24 -12.07
C SER A 85 11.81 3.36 -11.53
N VAL A 86 11.62 3.27 -10.20
CA VAL A 86 10.30 3.41 -9.56
C VAL A 86 9.68 4.77 -9.86
N LYS A 87 10.48 5.84 -9.73
CA LYS A 87 10.03 7.19 -10.05
C LYS A 87 9.62 7.32 -11.51
N LEU A 88 10.48 6.90 -12.44
CA LEU A 88 10.22 6.97 -13.88
C LEU A 88 8.98 6.17 -14.28
N SER A 89 8.86 4.95 -13.75
CA SER A 89 7.70 4.08 -13.92
C SER A 89 6.41 4.76 -13.47
N TYR A 90 6.44 5.41 -12.31
CA TYR A 90 5.30 6.15 -11.78
C TYR A 90 4.95 7.34 -12.68
N ASP A 91 5.94 8.16 -13.04
CA ASP A 91 5.74 9.36 -13.87
C ASP A 91 5.21 9.00 -15.26
N ILE A 92 5.63 7.88 -15.85
CA ILE A 92 5.10 7.39 -17.13
C ILE A 92 3.65 6.93 -16.98
N ALA A 93 3.36 6.12 -15.96
CA ALA A 93 2.04 5.51 -15.79
C ALA A 93 0.95 6.51 -15.43
N PHE A 94 1.28 7.53 -14.62
CA PHE A 94 0.33 8.52 -14.15
C PHE A 94 0.35 9.83 -14.93
N ARG A 95 1.18 9.93 -15.99
CA ARG A 95 1.20 11.10 -16.87
C ARG A 95 -0.21 11.45 -17.36
N PRO A 96 -0.60 12.73 -17.37
CA PRO A 96 -1.84 13.16 -18.00
C PRO A 96 -1.85 12.82 -19.50
N THR A 97 -2.87 12.11 -19.97
CA THR A 97 -2.99 11.65 -21.37
C THR A 97 -4.00 12.47 -22.18
N THR A 98 -4.83 13.27 -21.52
CA THR A 98 -5.94 14.02 -22.12
C THR A 98 -5.88 15.50 -21.74
N ALA A 99 -6.77 16.30 -22.35
CA ALA A 99 -7.04 17.66 -21.88
C ALA A 99 -7.42 17.67 -20.39
N LYS A 100 -7.15 18.80 -19.73
CA LYS A 100 -7.48 18.99 -18.32
C LYS A 100 -8.96 18.73 -18.08
N GLN A 101 -9.25 17.96 -17.03
CA GLN A 101 -10.64 17.71 -16.63
C GLN A 101 -11.27 19.01 -16.10
N ASP A 102 -12.55 19.20 -16.44
CA ASP A 102 -13.34 20.36 -16.06
C ASP A 102 -14.66 19.93 -15.41
N VAL A 103 -15.31 20.87 -14.72
CA VAL A 103 -16.56 20.67 -13.98
C VAL A 103 -17.74 20.21 -14.85
N SER A 104 -17.69 20.38 -16.17
CA SER A 104 -18.69 19.81 -17.08
C SER A 104 -18.74 18.27 -17.03
N ALA A 105 -17.69 17.62 -16.52
CA ALA A 105 -17.69 16.19 -16.32
C ALA A 105 -18.77 15.72 -15.32
N PHE A 106 -19.32 16.60 -14.48
CA PHE A 106 -20.33 16.27 -13.47
C PHE A 106 -21.77 16.52 -13.94
N ASP A 107 -21.99 17.02 -15.17
CA ASP A 107 -23.33 17.40 -15.68
C ASP A 107 -24.34 16.24 -15.70
N HIS A 108 -23.85 15.00 -15.72
CA HIS A 108 -24.65 13.78 -15.74
C HIS A 108 -25.02 13.25 -14.33
N ILE A 109 -24.53 13.89 -13.27
CA ILE A 109 -24.76 13.46 -11.89
C ILE A 109 -26.02 14.14 -11.36
N SER A 110 -27.12 13.39 -11.33
CA SER A 110 -28.43 13.88 -10.86
C SER A 110 -28.76 13.48 -9.43
N ASP A 111 -28.09 12.44 -8.91
CA ASP A 111 -28.38 11.85 -7.61
C ASP A 111 -27.16 11.14 -7.02
N ARG A 112 -27.32 10.63 -5.79
CA ARG A 112 -26.25 9.92 -5.08
C ARG A 112 -25.78 8.67 -5.82
N ARG A 113 -26.66 7.95 -6.52
CA ARG A 113 -26.32 6.71 -7.22
C ARG A 113 -25.45 7.00 -8.44
N SER A 114 -25.87 7.92 -9.29
CA SER A 114 -25.08 8.41 -10.43
C SER A 114 -23.73 8.97 -9.97
N GLY A 115 -23.69 9.66 -8.83
CA GLY A 115 -22.43 10.10 -8.20
C GLY A 115 -21.50 8.96 -7.77
N LEU A 116 -22.07 7.88 -7.21
CA LEU A 116 -21.30 6.69 -6.85
C LEU A 116 -20.77 5.95 -8.09
N LEU A 117 -21.59 5.81 -9.13
CA LEU A 117 -21.17 5.21 -10.41
C LEU A 117 -20.08 6.05 -11.11
N TYR A 118 -20.19 7.37 -11.04
CA TYR A 118 -19.13 8.25 -11.53
C TYR A 118 -17.85 8.06 -10.72
N SER A 119 -17.94 8.01 -9.39
CA SER A 119 -16.77 7.80 -8.51
C SER A 119 -16.08 6.46 -8.78
N THR A 120 -16.84 5.38 -9.06
CA THR A 120 -16.24 4.10 -9.45
C THR A 120 -15.60 4.14 -10.84
N SER A 121 -16.13 4.94 -11.77
CA SER A 121 -15.49 5.17 -13.07
C SER A 121 -14.14 5.90 -12.94
N LEU A 122 -14.03 6.88 -12.04
CA LEU A 122 -12.75 7.52 -11.72
C LEU A 122 -11.74 6.52 -11.15
N LEU A 123 -12.19 5.64 -10.24
CA LEU A 123 -11.35 4.57 -9.70
C LEU A 123 -10.92 3.56 -10.78
N TYR A 124 -11.76 3.29 -11.78
CA TYR A 124 -11.40 2.46 -12.92
C TYR A 124 -10.24 3.06 -13.72
N ASP A 125 -10.34 4.34 -14.06
CA ASP A 125 -9.28 5.04 -14.81
C ASP A 125 -7.95 5.05 -14.03
N LEU A 126 -8.01 5.32 -12.72
CA LEU A 126 -6.85 5.19 -11.84
C LEU A 126 -6.34 3.74 -11.78
N GLY A 127 -7.23 2.76 -11.75
CA GLY A 127 -6.91 1.34 -11.75
C GLY A 127 -6.14 0.93 -13.01
N MET A 128 -6.52 1.43 -14.18
CA MET A 128 -5.81 1.18 -15.43
C MET A 128 -4.40 1.79 -15.42
N LYS A 129 -4.25 3.02 -14.92
CA LYS A 129 -2.92 3.64 -14.73
C LYS A 129 -2.08 2.85 -13.72
N LEU A 130 -2.70 2.35 -12.65
CA LEU A 130 -2.04 1.51 -11.67
C LEU A 130 -1.55 0.20 -12.29
N ILE A 131 -2.32 -0.44 -13.17
CA ILE A 131 -1.86 -1.63 -13.93
C ILE A 131 -0.61 -1.29 -14.74
N THR A 132 -0.59 -0.16 -15.44
CA THR A 132 0.60 0.29 -16.19
C THR A 132 1.81 0.46 -15.26
N PHE A 133 1.62 1.07 -14.09
CA PHE A 133 2.68 1.25 -13.09
C PHE A 133 3.21 -0.09 -12.59
N ILE A 134 2.36 -0.98 -12.08
CA ILE A 134 2.81 -2.24 -11.47
C ILE A 134 3.45 -3.19 -12.51
N ARG A 135 2.99 -3.18 -13.77
CA ARG A 135 3.60 -3.98 -14.85
C ARG A 135 4.99 -3.50 -15.25
N SER A 136 5.34 -2.26 -14.92
CA SER A 136 6.70 -1.76 -15.12
C SER A 136 7.67 -2.18 -14.01
N ILE A 137 7.18 -2.84 -12.95
CA ILE A 137 7.99 -3.38 -11.86
C ILE A 137 8.44 -4.80 -12.25
N PRO A 138 9.76 -5.04 -12.45
CA PRO A 138 10.24 -6.32 -12.97
C PRO A 138 9.77 -7.52 -12.13
N GLU A 139 9.86 -7.41 -10.81
CA GLU A 139 9.47 -8.49 -9.89
C GLU A 139 7.99 -8.87 -10.01
N PHE A 140 7.11 -7.92 -10.39
CA PHE A 140 5.70 -8.20 -10.63
C PHE A 140 5.49 -8.94 -11.94
N GLU A 141 6.15 -8.51 -13.01
CA GLU A 141 6.03 -9.13 -14.35
C GLU A 141 6.61 -10.56 -14.39
N PHE A 142 7.56 -10.88 -13.50
CA PHE A 142 8.08 -12.24 -13.34
C PHE A 142 7.14 -13.20 -12.59
N LEU A 143 6.03 -12.73 -12.02
CA LEU A 143 5.03 -13.59 -11.41
C LEU A 143 4.15 -14.24 -12.49
N ASN A 144 3.64 -15.44 -12.20
CA ASN A 144 2.63 -16.05 -13.07
C ASN A 144 1.35 -15.19 -13.12
N GLU A 145 0.57 -15.35 -14.20
CA GLU A 145 -0.64 -14.55 -14.46
C GLU A 145 -1.66 -14.62 -13.33
N GLN A 146 -1.86 -15.80 -12.74
CA GLN A 146 -2.80 -16.00 -11.64
C GLN A 146 -2.39 -15.21 -10.40
N ASN A 147 -1.12 -15.26 -9.99
CA ASN A 147 -0.58 -14.50 -8.87
C ASN A 147 -0.69 -12.99 -9.13
N ARG A 148 -0.37 -12.53 -10.36
CA ARG A 148 -0.52 -11.11 -10.74
C ARG A 148 -1.96 -10.64 -10.60
N PHE A 149 -2.92 -11.45 -11.08
CA PHE A 149 -4.34 -11.15 -10.98
C PHE A 149 -4.82 -11.09 -9.53
N ILE A 150 -4.46 -12.10 -8.71
CA ILE A 150 -4.84 -12.15 -7.29
C ILE A 150 -4.29 -10.94 -6.53
N LEU A 151 -2.98 -10.64 -6.68
CA LEU A 151 -2.36 -9.49 -6.02
C LEU A 151 -3.03 -8.19 -6.45
N PHE A 152 -3.28 -8.01 -7.75
CA PHE A 152 -3.94 -6.81 -8.23
C PHE A 152 -5.37 -6.70 -7.67
N LYS A 153 -6.21 -7.73 -7.83
CA LYS A 153 -7.61 -7.74 -7.39
C LYS A 153 -7.73 -7.37 -5.91
N TYR A 154 -6.98 -8.04 -5.03
CA TYR A 154 -7.14 -7.89 -3.59
C TYR A 154 -6.39 -6.71 -2.98
N ASN A 155 -5.27 -6.27 -3.57
CA ASN A 155 -4.50 -5.15 -3.03
C ASN A 155 -4.82 -3.81 -3.69
N SER A 156 -5.45 -3.79 -4.87
CA SER A 156 -5.72 -2.55 -5.60
C SER A 156 -6.52 -1.51 -4.81
N PRO A 157 -7.54 -1.81 -3.98
CA PRO A 157 -8.19 -0.79 -3.15
C PRO A 157 -7.21 -0.06 -2.23
N LEU A 158 -6.27 -0.80 -1.62
CA LEU A 158 -5.23 -0.26 -0.74
C LEU A 158 -4.19 0.55 -1.47
N VAL A 159 -3.74 0.05 -2.63
CA VAL A 159 -2.77 0.76 -3.46
C VAL A 159 -3.40 2.03 -4.06
N LEU A 160 -4.65 1.99 -4.51
CA LEU A 160 -5.39 3.15 -5.01
C LEU A 160 -5.59 4.20 -3.91
N TYR A 161 -5.96 3.80 -2.70
CA TYR A 161 -6.07 4.73 -1.57
C TYR A 161 -4.74 5.43 -1.29
N MET A 162 -3.63 4.69 -1.27
CA MET A 162 -2.30 5.26 -1.07
C MET A 162 -1.90 6.18 -2.23
N ARG A 163 -2.34 5.89 -3.46
CA ARG A 163 -2.15 6.77 -4.62
C ARG A 163 -2.95 8.06 -4.49
N ILE A 164 -4.17 8.00 -3.98
CA ILE A 164 -4.99 9.19 -3.68
C ILE A 164 -4.29 10.03 -2.59
N CYS A 165 -3.78 9.37 -1.54
CA CYS A 165 -2.97 10.03 -0.50
C CYS A 165 -1.76 10.76 -1.09
N LEU A 166 -1.06 10.18 -2.07
CA LEU A 166 0.08 10.83 -2.72
C LEU A 166 -0.32 12.15 -3.40
N CYS A 167 -1.50 12.20 -4.03
CA CYS A 167 -2.05 13.43 -4.65
C CYS A 167 -2.75 14.39 -3.68
N TYR A 168 -2.81 14.08 -2.39
CA TYR A 168 -3.43 14.95 -1.40
C TYR A 168 -2.50 16.14 -1.06
N ASP A 169 -3.01 17.36 -1.23
CA ASP A 169 -2.39 18.61 -0.81
C ASP A 169 -2.91 18.99 0.58
N ILE A 170 -2.00 18.97 1.56
CA ILE A 170 -2.30 19.25 2.98
C ILE A 170 -2.80 20.69 3.20
N ASN A 171 -2.32 21.64 2.40
CA ASN A 171 -2.60 23.06 2.57
C ASN A 171 -3.96 23.42 2.02
N ARG A 172 -4.32 22.81 0.89
CA ARG A 172 -5.63 23.02 0.24
C ARG A 172 -6.71 22.10 0.75
N ASP A 173 -6.33 21.01 1.42
CA ASP A 173 -7.23 19.93 1.83
C ASP A 173 -8.01 19.35 0.63
N LEU A 174 -7.28 19.11 -0.47
CA LEU A 174 -7.80 18.61 -1.74
C LEU A 174 -6.91 17.48 -2.27
N VAL A 175 -7.53 16.49 -2.92
CA VAL A 175 -6.80 15.55 -3.78
C VAL A 175 -6.77 16.17 -5.17
N PHE A 176 -5.56 16.48 -5.64
CA PHE A 176 -5.40 17.28 -6.84
C PHE A 176 -4.14 16.91 -7.60
N ASP A 177 -4.29 16.73 -8.92
CA ASP A 177 -3.16 16.67 -9.85
C ASP A 177 -3.18 17.93 -10.72
N PRO A 178 -2.27 18.90 -10.47
CA PRO A 178 -2.26 20.19 -11.18
C PRO A 178 -1.98 20.07 -12.68
N GLU A 179 -1.39 18.97 -13.12
CA GLU A 179 -1.11 18.72 -14.53
C GLU A 179 -2.35 18.16 -15.23
N ALA A 180 -3.20 17.41 -14.53
CA ALA A 180 -4.38 16.74 -15.09
C ALA A 180 -5.71 17.46 -14.86
N GLN A 181 -5.82 18.31 -13.83
CA GLN A 181 -7.10 18.83 -13.34
C GLN A 181 -7.05 20.35 -13.11
N SER A 182 -8.24 20.98 -13.11
CA SER A 182 -8.43 22.31 -12.52
C SER A 182 -8.68 22.20 -11.01
N GLU A 183 -8.45 23.29 -10.28
CA GLU A 183 -8.72 23.32 -8.83
C GLU A 183 -10.23 23.23 -8.56
N GLU A 184 -11.04 23.87 -9.41
CA GLU A 184 -12.50 23.78 -9.37
C GLU A 184 -12.98 22.34 -9.52
N TYR A 185 -12.40 21.58 -10.45
CA TYR A 185 -12.69 20.16 -10.62
C TYR A 185 -12.39 19.37 -9.33
N ALA A 186 -11.24 19.62 -8.69
CA ALA A 186 -10.86 18.95 -7.46
C ALA A 186 -11.81 19.28 -6.29
N ILE A 187 -12.28 20.52 -6.20
CA ILE A 187 -13.29 20.94 -5.21
C ILE A 187 -14.61 20.19 -5.44
N VAL A 188 -15.09 20.12 -6.68
CA VAL A 188 -16.33 19.40 -7.01
C VAL A 188 -16.18 17.90 -6.75
N CYS A 189 -15.02 17.30 -7.07
CA CYS A 189 -14.70 15.93 -6.67
C CYS A 189 -14.85 15.74 -5.16
N LYS A 190 -14.23 16.59 -4.34
CA LYS A 190 -14.35 16.49 -2.87
C LYS A 190 -15.80 16.59 -2.40
N GLN A 191 -16.56 17.55 -2.91
CA GLN A 191 -17.98 17.71 -2.59
C GLN A 191 -18.81 16.47 -2.98
N LEU A 192 -18.52 15.89 -4.14
CA LEU A 192 -19.16 14.66 -4.59
C LEU A 192 -18.83 13.49 -3.66
N LEU A 193 -17.57 13.31 -3.28
CA LEU A 193 -17.17 12.25 -2.34
C LEU A 193 -17.88 12.44 -0.98
N GLN A 194 -17.93 13.67 -0.45
CA GLN A 194 -18.67 13.99 0.76
C GLN A 194 -20.16 13.68 0.65
N TYR A 195 -20.79 14.02 -0.47
CA TYR A 195 -22.19 13.71 -0.75
C TYR A 195 -22.44 12.20 -0.86
N CYS A 196 -21.53 11.47 -1.52
CA CYS A 196 -21.64 10.04 -1.75
C CYS A 196 -21.39 9.22 -0.48
N TYR A 197 -20.29 9.47 0.24
CA TYR A 197 -19.86 8.65 1.39
C TYR A 197 -20.31 9.22 2.74
N GLY A 198 -20.68 10.50 2.78
CA GLY A 198 -20.97 11.22 4.01
C GLY A 198 -19.73 11.86 4.64
N GLU A 199 -19.97 12.91 5.43
CA GLU A 199 -18.93 13.74 6.04
C GLU A 199 -17.98 12.94 6.96
N GLN A 200 -18.50 11.94 7.69
CA GLN A 200 -17.69 11.17 8.63
C GLN A 200 -16.60 10.34 7.93
N LEU A 201 -16.91 9.70 6.79
CA LEU A 201 -15.95 8.91 6.03
C LEU A 201 -14.93 9.80 5.31
N ASP A 202 -15.38 10.94 4.79
CA ASP A 202 -14.48 11.94 4.19
C ASP A 202 -13.49 12.50 5.23
N LEU A 203 -13.99 12.87 6.42
CA LEU A 203 -13.15 13.35 7.52
C LEU A 203 -12.14 12.30 7.98
N ALA A 204 -12.58 11.04 8.13
CA ALA A 204 -11.67 9.95 8.49
C ALA A 204 -10.58 9.75 7.43
N SER A 205 -10.93 9.86 6.15
CA SER A 205 -9.99 9.71 5.03
C SER A 205 -8.96 10.84 4.98
N THR A 206 -9.41 12.08 5.04
CA THR A 206 -8.55 13.28 5.01
C THR A 206 -7.62 13.35 6.22
N GLN A 207 -8.10 13.02 7.42
CA GLN A 207 -7.25 12.90 8.62
C GLN A 207 -6.15 11.85 8.45
N LEU A 208 -6.48 10.71 7.83
CA LEU A 208 -5.52 9.66 7.57
C LEU A 208 -4.51 10.07 6.50
N PHE A 209 -4.93 10.74 5.42
CA PHE A 209 -4.02 11.30 4.41
C PHE A 209 -3.03 12.27 5.04
N ARG A 210 -3.52 13.24 5.81
CA ARG A 210 -2.67 14.20 6.52
C ARG A 210 -1.71 13.49 7.47
N SER A 211 -2.18 12.47 8.19
CA SER A 211 -1.33 11.69 9.09
C SER A 211 -0.26 10.88 8.36
N ILE A 212 -0.54 10.33 7.19
CA ILE A 212 0.45 9.61 6.37
C ILE A 212 1.48 10.61 5.84
N LYS A 213 1.03 11.72 5.25
CA LYS A 213 1.90 12.79 4.73
C LYS A 213 2.84 13.36 5.79
N ASN A 214 2.35 13.54 7.02
CA ASN A 214 3.17 14.01 8.13
C ASN A 214 4.27 12.99 8.52
N VAL A 215 3.98 11.69 8.48
CA VAL A 215 4.96 10.64 8.81
C VAL A 215 6.01 10.50 7.71
N THR A 216 5.65 10.73 6.45
CA THR A 216 6.57 10.63 5.31
C THR A 216 7.29 11.95 5.00
N ASP A 217 7.02 13.02 5.74
CA ASP A 217 7.37 14.41 5.39
C ASP A 217 7.05 14.74 3.93
N ASP A 218 5.87 14.31 3.48
CA ASP A 218 5.38 14.46 2.11
C ASP A 218 6.37 13.96 1.03
N ASP A 219 7.16 12.92 1.34
CA ASP A 219 8.09 12.35 0.35
C ASP A 219 7.35 11.51 -0.70
N PRO A 220 7.37 11.90 -1.99
CA PRO A 220 6.77 11.09 -3.03
C PRO A 220 7.46 9.74 -3.19
N ILE A 221 8.78 9.64 -2.97
CA ILE A 221 9.52 8.37 -3.13
C ILE A 221 9.11 7.35 -2.09
N ILE A 222 8.90 7.78 -0.84
CA ILE A 222 8.40 6.88 0.22
C ILE A 222 7.02 6.33 -0.19
N LEU A 223 6.11 7.22 -0.61
CA LEU A 223 4.76 6.81 -1.00
C LEU A 223 4.76 5.92 -2.25
N GLN A 224 5.59 6.20 -3.26
CA GLN A 224 5.74 5.37 -4.45
C GLN A 224 6.28 3.97 -4.14
N LEU A 225 7.29 3.87 -3.27
CA LEU A 225 7.77 2.58 -2.77
C LEU A 225 6.67 1.84 -1.99
N MET A 226 5.87 2.57 -1.20
CA MET A 226 4.72 2.00 -0.50
C MET A 226 3.69 1.42 -1.48
N LEU A 227 3.39 2.07 -2.61
CA LEU A 227 2.49 1.50 -3.62
C LEU A 227 2.96 0.12 -4.09
N ILE A 228 4.27 -0.04 -4.31
CA ILE A 228 4.86 -1.31 -4.74
C ILE A 228 4.80 -2.34 -3.61
N ILE A 229 5.23 -1.99 -2.40
CA ILE A 229 5.21 -2.88 -1.23
C ILE A 229 3.78 -3.39 -0.98
N LEU A 230 2.80 -2.50 -1.05
CA LEU A 230 1.38 -2.83 -0.86
C LEU A 230 0.83 -3.73 -1.97
N THR A 231 1.35 -3.61 -3.20
CA THR A 231 0.99 -4.52 -4.31
C THR A 231 1.41 -5.96 -4.01
N PHE A 232 2.56 -6.16 -3.39
CA PHE A 232 3.08 -7.49 -3.01
C PHE A 232 2.63 -7.96 -1.63
N THR A 233 1.84 -7.18 -0.90
CA THR A 233 1.32 -7.63 0.40
C THR A 233 0.40 -8.82 0.19
N LYS A 234 0.63 -9.92 0.91
CA LYS A 234 -0.37 -10.99 1.00
C LYS A 234 -1.61 -10.37 1.63
N SER A 235 -2.71 -10.34 0.87
CA SER A 235 -3.93 -9.67 1.32
C SER A 235 -4.32 -10.15 2.71
N LEU A 236 -4.45 -9.21 3.66
CA LEU A 236 -4.93 -9.48 5.02
C LEU A 236 -6.45 -9.70 5.05
N SER A 237 -7.13 -9.72 3.89
CA SER A 237 -8.55 -10.08 3.78
C SER A 237 -8.75 -11.59 3.90
N VAL A 238 -8.27 -12.18 5.01
CA VAL A 238 -8.35 -13.62 5.29
C VAL A 238 -9.81 -14.08 5.36
N GLU A 239 -10.73 -13.24 5.83
CA GLU A 239 -12.15 -13.61 6.02
C GLU A 239 -12.86 -14.06 4.74
N ASN A 240 -12.55 -13.48 3.57
CA ASN A 240 -13.19 -13.88 2.30
C ASN A 240 -12.42 -14.97 1.53
N ILE A 241 -11.15 -15.20 1.87
CA ILE A 241 -10.33 -16.23 1.20
C ILE A 241 -10.65 -17.62 1.79
N VAL A 242 -11.17 -17.67 3.01
CA VAL A 242 -11.48 -18.93 3.74
C VAL A 242 -12.57 -19.77 3.08
N GLU A 243 -13.51 -19.17 2.36
CA GLU A 243 -14.65 -19.94 1.85
C GLU A 243 -14.50 -20.46 0.41
N ASN A 244 -13.63 -19.90 -0.45
CA ASN A 244 -13.55 -20.37 -1.86
C ASN A 244 -12.16 -20.32 -2.56
N GLU A 245 -11.14 -19.61 -2.06
CA GLU A 245 -9.88 -19.39 -2.83
C GLU A 245 -8.59 -19.66 -2.04
N GLN A 246 -8.68 -20.31 -0.88
CA GLN A 246 -7.57 -20.60 0.04
C GLN A 246 -6.41 -21.45 -0.54
N SER A 247 -6.44 -21.87 -1.82
CA SER A 247 -5.46 -22.81 -2.38
C SER A 247 -4.39 -22.23 -3.31
N THR A 248 -4.38 -20.96 -3.73
CA THR A 248 -3.73 -20.66 -5.02
C THR A 248 -2.75 -19.49 -5.12
N PHE A 249 -1.97 -19.19 -4.06
CA PHE A 249 -0.64 -18.59 -4.31
C PHE A 249 0.34 -19.72 -4.68
N MET A 250 0.41 -20.03 -5.97
CA MET A 250 1.31 -21.07 -6.51
C MET A 250 2.80 -20.80 -6.21
N ASN A 251 3.16 -19.55 -5.88
CA ASN A 251 4.54 -19.17 -5.51
C ASN A 251 4.58 -18.04 -4.48
N SER A 252 4.13 -18.32 -3.26
CA SER A 252 4.12 -17.34 -2.14
C SER A 252 5.52 -16.80 -1.82
N LYS A 253 6.57 -17.61 -2.03
CA LYS A 253 7.96 -17.24 -1.78
C LYS A 253 8.44 -16.10 -2.69
N GLN A 254 8.16 -16.15 -3.99
CA GLN A 254 8.58 -15.11 -4.93
C GLN A 254 7.91 -13.75 -4.63
N VAL A 255 6.66 -13.78 -4.16
CA VAL A 255 5.95 -12.58 -3.70
C VAL A 255 6.61 -11.98 -2.45
N ASP A 256 6.94 -12.81 -1.46
CA ASP A 256 7.62 -12.37 -0.24
C ASP A 256 9.01 -11.81 -0.53
N GLU A 257 9.76 -12.43 -1.45
CA GLU A 257 11.07 -11.96 -1.91
C GLU A 257 10.96 -10.60 -2.60
N ALA A 258 10.00 -10.45 -3.52
CA ALA A 258 9.72 -9.17 -4.18
C ALA A 258 9.37 -8.08 -3.18
N GLN A 259 8.45 -8.35 -2.24
CA GLN A 259 8.08 -7.40 -1.19
C GLN A 259 9.29 -7.00 -0.34
N SER A 260 10.12 -7.97 0.05
CA SER A 260 11.29 -7.76 0.89
C SER A 260 12.34 -6.87 0.23
N ILE A 261 12.53 -6.99 -1.09
CA ILE A 261 13.44 -6.11 -1.85
C ILE A 261 13.02 -4.64 -1.67
N TYR A 262 11.74 -4.33 -1.91
CA TYR A 262 11.24 -2.96 -1.86
C TYR A 262 11.09 -2.44 -0.43
N ALA A 263 10.70 -3.28 0.53
CA ALA A 263 10.67 -2.91 1.95
C ALA A 263 12.07 -2.58 2.49
N SER A 264 13.07 -3.39 2.11
CA SER A 264 14.47 -3.15 2.48
C SER A 264 15.03 -1.88 1.83
N LEU A 265 14.70 -1.64 0.56
CA LEU A 265 15.05 -0.41 -0.16
C LEU A 265 14.43 0.83 0.51
N LEU A 266 13.14 0.77 0.85
CA LEU A 266 12.45 1.84 1.58
C LEU A 266 13.13 2.13 2.91
N PHE A 267 13.43 1.10 3.69
CA PHE A 267 14.06 1.30 4.99
C PHE A 267 15.46 1.93 4.86
N ARG A 268 16.30 1.48 3.92
CA ARG A 268 17.59 2.15 3.64
C ARG A 268 17.41 3.59 3.17
N TYR A 269 16.42 3.86 2.32
CA TYR A 269 16.10 5.22 1.89
C TYR A 269 15.70 6.11 3.08
N MET A 270 14.89 5.59 4.00
CA MET A 270 14.50 6.29 5.21
C MET A 270 15.69 6.55 6.15
N ILE A 271 16.62 5.60 6.32
CA ILE A 271 17.86 5.84 7.08
C ILE A 271 18.65 7.00 6.47
N LYS A 272 18.79 7.02 5.15
CA LYS A 272 19.45 8.13 4.44
C LYS A 272 18.70 9.45 4.66
N LYS A 273 17.37 9.46 4.53
CA LYS A 273 16.54 10.67 4.67
C LYS A 273 16.57 11.23 6.09
N TYR A 274 16.37 10.38 7.09
CA TYR A 274 16.29 10.75 8.50
C TYR A 274 17.65 10.73 9.20
N SER A 275 18.75 10.50 8.48
CA SER A 275 20.14 10.48 8.98
C SER A 275 20.48 9.43 10.06
N THR A 276 19.49 8.87 10.76
CA THR A 276 19.70 7.90 11.85
C THR A 276 18.78 6.71 11.69
N TYR A 277 19.29 5.53 12.08
CA TYR A 277 18.51 4.30 12.10
C TYR A 277 17.27 4.42 12.99
N TYR A 278 17.43 4.99 14.19
CA TYR A 278 16.34 5.11 15.15
C TYR A 278 15.17 5.95 14.63
N GLN A 279 15.46 7.10 14.00
CA GLN A 279 14.40 7.93 13.40
C GLN A 279 13.74 7.22 12.22
N ALA A 280 14.50 6.55 11.37
CA ALA A 280 13.95 5.76 10.27
C ALA A 280 13.05 4.62 10.79
N ALA A 281 13.48 3.88 11.81
CA ALA A 281 12.69 2.81 12.44
C ALA A 281 11.40 3.33 13.09
N ARG A 282 11.47 4.49 13.75
CA ARG A 282 10.30 5.17 14.33
C ARG A 282 9.29 5.55 13.25
N GLN A 283 9.75 6.23 12.19
CA GLN A 283 8.89 6.66 11.08
C GLN A 283 8.31 5.46 10.33
N TYR A 284 9.13 4.42 10.08
CA TYR A 284 8.68 3.20 9.44
C TYR A 284 7.59 2.49 10.27
N SER A 285 7.78 2.37 11.59
CA SER A 285 6.77 1.82 12.50
C SER A 285 5.47 2.62 12.49
N GLN A 286 5.55 3.95 12.51
CA GLN A 286 4.38 4.82 12.40
C GLN A 286 3.67 4.64 11.05
N LEU A 287 4.43 4.49 9.96
CA LEU A 287 3.87 4.24 8.64
C LEU A 287 3.10 2.91 8.59
N ILE A 288 3.65 1.84 9.18
CA ILE A 288 2.92 0.55 9.31
C ILE A 288 1.60 0.73 10.05
N GLN A 289 1.55 1.48 11.15
CA GLN A 289 0.29 1.77 11.86
C GLN A 289 -0.71 2.49 10.95
N LYS A 290 -0.27 3.43 10.11
CA LYS A 290 -1.17 4.12 9.17
C LYS A 290 -1.67 3.20 8.07
N ILE A 291 -0.87 2.24 7.60
CA ILE A 291 -1.32 1.22 6.64
C ILE A 291 -2.42 0.36 7.26
N LEU A 292 -2.26 -0.11 8.50
CA LEU A 292 -3.29 -0.90 9.20
C LEU A 292 -4.60 -0.11 9.34
N ARG A 293 -4.52 1.17 9.72
CA ARG A 293 -5.70 2.06 9.75
C ARG A 293 -6.33 2.26 8.38
N THR A 294 -5.50 2.36 7.33
CA THR A 294 -5.96 2.46 5.94
C THR A 294 -6.74 1.23 5.53
N GLN A 295 -6.25 0.04 5.88
CA GLN A 295 -6.95 -1.22 5.58
C GLN A 295 -8.32 -1.29 6.26
N MET A 296 -8.43 -0.87 7.52
CA MET A 296 -9.73 -0.82 8.23
C MET A 296 -10.71 0.14 7.53
N LEU A 297 -10.23 1.31 7.12
CA LEU A 297 -11.04 2.29 6.41
C LEU A 297 -11.49 1.78 5.03
N ILE A 298 -10.62 1.11 4.30
CA ILE A 298 -10.96 0.50 3.00
C ILE A 298 -12.02 -0.58 3.14
N ARG A 299 -11.96 -1.42 4.19
CA ARG A 299 -13.02 -2.40 4.45
C ARG A 299 -14.36 -1.71 4.65
N THR A 300 -14.37 -0.58 5.36
CA THR A 300 -15.57 0.24 5.55
C THR A 300 -16.08 0.79 4.21
N PHE A 301 -15.20 1.28 3.34
CA PHE A 301 -15.57 1.70 1.98
C PHE A 301 -16.13 0.55 1.14
N GLN A 302 -15.51 -0.63 1.18
CA GLN A 302 -15.97 -1.80 0.43
C GLN A 302 -17.35 -2.26 0.89
N GLN A 303 -17.59 -2.35 2.20
CA GLN A 303 -18.91 -2.66 2.77
C GLN A 303 -19.94 -1.63 2.35
N PHE A 304 -19.59 -0.34 2.43
CA PHE A 304 -20.45 0.74 1.97
C PHE A 304 -20.81 0.58 0.48
N PHE A 305 -19.84 0.31 -0.39
CA PHE A 305 -20.10 0.09 -1.80
C PHE A 305 -20.97 -1.14 -2.05
N GLN A 306 -20.74 -2.24 -1.33
CA GLN A 306 -21.57 -3.45 -1.40
C GLN A 306 -23.02 -3.12 -1.06
N GLU A 307 -23.27 -2.41 0.05
CA GLU A 307 -24.62 -2.01 0.45
C GLU A 307 -25.31 -1.09 -0.56
N GLN A 308 -24.59 -0.08 -1.07
CA GLN A 308 -25.17 0.92 -1.97
C GLN A 308 -25.33 0.42 -3.42
N LEU A 309 -24.51 -0.54 -3.85
CA LEU A 309 -24.45 -1.01 -5.24
C LEU A 309 -24.97 -2.43 -5.45
N ILE A 310 -25.47 -3.13 -4.41
CA ILE A 310 -25.97 -4.53 -4.52
C ILE A 310 -27.01 -4.76 -5.63
N ASN A 311 -27.84 -3.77 -5.92
CA ASN A 311 -28.90 -3.86 -6.94
C ASN A 311 -28.51 -3.20 -8.28
N THR A 312 -27.21 -3.04 -8.52
CA THR A 312 -26.71 -2.42 -9.76
C THR A 312 -26.79 -3.40 -10.91
N ARG A 313 -27.32 -2.94 -12.05
CA ARG A 313 -27.45 -3.80 -13.23
C ARG A 313 -26.09 -4.20 -13.75
N ASP A 314 -26.05 -5.30 -14.51
CA ASP A 314 -24.78 -5.87 -14.89
C ASP A 314 -23.92 -4.99 -15.78
N ASP A 315 -24.58 -4.16 -16.58
CA ASP A 315 -24.04 -3.25 -17.57
C ASP A 315 -23.69 -1.85 -17.02
N GLU A 316 -24.11 -1.51 -15.80
CA GLU A 316 -23.90 -0.19 -15.21
C GLU A 316 -22.52 -0.02 -14.57
N LEU A 317 -21.82 -1.10 -14.24
CA LEU A 317 -20.50 -1.06 -13.62
C LEU A 317 -19.48 -1.86 -14.40
N ASN A 318 -18.28 -1.29 -14.57
CA ASN A 318 -17.17 -1.97 -15.22
C ASN A 318 -16.86 -3.31 -14.51
N PRO A 319 -16.71 -4.44 -15.23
CA PRO A 319 -16.42 -5.75 -14.64
C PRO A 319 -15.16 -5.78 -13.78
N ILE A 320 -14.13 -4.98 -14.12
CA ILE A 320 -12.90 -4.87 -13.33
C ILE A 320 -13.21 -4.24 -11.97
N MET A 321 -14.03 -3.18 -11.95
CA MET A 321 -14.42 -2.53 -10.69
C MET A 321 -15.32 -3.41 -9.84
N LYS A 322 -16.24 -4.18 -10.44
CA LYS A 322 -17.01 -5.20 -9.72
C LYS A 322 -16.09 -6.20 -9.02
N SER A 323 -15.08 -6.70 -9.74
CA SER A 323 -14.11 -7.65 -9.19
C SER A 323 -13.27 -7.06 -8.06
N ILE A 324 -12.78 -5.81 -8.21
CA ILE A 324 -11.96 -5.11 -7.20
C ILE A 324 -12.78 -4.76 -5.94
N LEU A 325 -14.03 -4.32 -6.13
CA LEU A 325 -14.94 -3.95 -5.03
C LEU A 325 -15.64 -5.16 -4.42
N ASN A 326 -15.45 -6.36 -4.98
CA ASN A 326 -16.11 -7.59 -4.57
C ASN A 326 -17.65 -7.45 -4.56
N LEU A 327 -18.18 -6.93 -5.66
CA LEU A 327 -19.62 -6.83 -5.94
C LEU A 327 -20.02 -8.05 -6.78
N GLN A 328 -20.97 -8.84 -6.27
CA GLN A 328 -21.48 -10.04 -6.94
C GLN A 328 -22.53 -9.71 -8.00
#